data_AF-T5LQJ0-F1
#
_entry.id   AF-T5LQJ0-F1
#
_cell.length_a   1.000
_cell.length_b   1.000
_cell.length_c   1.000
_cell.angle_alpha   90.00
_cell.angle_beta   90.00
_cell.angle_gamma   90.00
#
_symmetry.space_group_name_H-M   'P 1'
#
loop_
_entity.id
_entity.type
_entity.pdbx_description
1 polymer ?
#
loop_
_entity_poly.entity_id
_entity_poly.type
_entity_poly.pdbx_seq_one_letter_code
_entity_poly.pdbx_strand_id
1 'polypeptide(L)'
;MGRRCRQIPIAVDQFVNTLFGGWADETISSVAWRKRCESKGWALLRALIDTLFFWQDNHCRSAWESEKNRLQCPPELREGK
;
A
#
# COMPACT_ATOMS: atom_id res chain seq x y z
N MET A 1 19.06 -1.53 4.52
CA MET A 1 18.30 -0.27 4.33
C MET A 1 17.75 0.19 5.67
N GLY A 2 18.00 1.42 6.12
CA GLY A 2 17.53 1.90 7.44
C GLY A 2 16.02 2.06 7.52
N ARG A 3 15.43 1.96 8.73
CA ARG A 3 13.97 2.12 8.98
C ARG A 3 13.37 3.34 8.26
N ARG A 4 14.08 4.48 8.25
CA ARG A 4 13.64 5.75 7.65
C ARG A 4 13.42 5.67 6.13
N CYS A 5 14.32 5.00 5.40
CA CYS A 5 14.22 4.89 3.94
C CYS A 5 12.98 4.10 3.49
N ARG A 6 12.39 3.28 4.38
CA ARG A 6 11.13 2.57 4.14
C ARG A 6 9.92 3.35 4.66
N GLN A 7 10.02 3.92 5.86
CA GLN A 7 8.89 4.60 6.52
C GLN A 7 8.51 5.93 5.88
N ILE A 8 9.49 6.73 5.43
CA ILE A 8 9.20 8.05 4.86
C ILE A 8 8.37 7.94 3.57
N PRO A 9 8.73 7.11 2.57
CA PRO A 9 7.89 6.94 1.38
C PRO A 9 6.49 6.44 1.70
N ILE A 10 6.35 5.50 2.64
CA ILE A 10 5.04 4.99 3.08
C ILE A 10 4.19 6.12 3.69
N ALA A 11 4.77 6.92 4.58
CA ALA A 11 4.07 8.03 5.22
C ALA A 11 3.61 9.09 4.20
N VAL A 12 4.44 9.40 3.20
CA VAL A 12 4.06 10.31 2.12
C VAL A 12 2.92 9.74 1.29
N ASP A 13 2.98 8.46 0.93
CA ASP A 13 1.94 7.80 0.15
C ASP A 13 0.60 7.75 0.92
N GLN A 14 0.62 7.37 2.19
CA GLN A 14 -0.55 7.38 3.08
C GLN A 14 -1.14 8.78 3.27
N PHE A 15 -0.29 9.81 3.38
CA PHE A 15 -0.72 11.21 3.42
C PHE A 15 -1.44 11.62 2.13
N VAL A 16 -0.86 11.32 0.97
CA VAL A 16 -1.51 11.59 -0.32
C VAL A 16 -2.82 10.81 -0.44
N ASN A 17 -2.85 9.53 -0.06
CA ASN A 17 -4.06 8.72 -0.06
C ASN A 17 -5.18 9.36 0.78
N THR A 18 -4.85 9.87 1.97
CA THR A 18 -5.83 10.54 2.84
C THR A 18 -6.36 11.85 2.25
N LEU A 19 -5.54 12.62 1.53
CA LEU A 19 -6.02 13.80 0.80
C LEU A 19 -7.11 13.47 -0.24
N PHE A 20 -7.13 12.23 -0.76
CA PHE A 20 -8.13 11.74 -1.71
C PHE A 20 -9.20 10.85 -1.07
N GLY A 21 -9.34 10.87 0.27
CA GLY A 21 -10.39 10.13 0.99
C GLY A 21 -10.08 8.66 1.28
N GLY A 22 -8.81 8.25 1.18
CA GLY A 22 -8.33 6.97 1.66
C GLY A 22 -8.07 6.94 3.17
N TRP A 23 -7.75 5.76 3.71
CA TRP A 23 -7.46 5.58 5.14
C TRP A 23 -6.02 6.01 5.47
N ALA A 24 -5.81 6.53 6.69
CA ALA A 24 -4.54 7.10 7.12
C ALA A 24 -3.40 6.08 7.28
N ASP A 25 -3.75 4.80 7.39
CA ASP A 25 -2.84 3.66 7.51
C ASP A 25 -2.88 2.77 6.26
N GLU A 26 -3.31 3.30 5.11
CA GLU A 26 -3.38 2.55 3.87
C GLU A 26 -2.70 3.31 2.73
N THR A 27 -1.79 2.62 2.04
CA THR A 27 -1.13 3.10 0.82
C THR A 27 -2.05 3.02 -0.42
N ILE A 28 -1.79 3.86 -1.43
CA ILE A 28 -2.52 3.88 -2.70
C ILE A 28 -2.45 2.52 -3.39
N SER A 29 -1.28 1.87 -3.39
CA SER A 29 -1.10 0.51 -3.92
C SER A 29 -1.98 -0.51 -3.19
N SER A 30 -2.13 -0.41 -1.87
CA SER A 30 -3.05 -1.26 -1.09
C SER A 30 -4.51 -1.00 -1.44
N VAL A 31 -4.94 0.26 -1.51
CA VAL A 31 -6.31 0.62 -1.91
C VAL A 31 -6.62 0.08 -3.31
N ALA A 32 -5.70 0.27 -4.26
CA ALA A 32 -5.84 -0.19 -5.63
C ALA A 32 -6.01 -1.71 -5.71
N TRP A 33 -5.28 -2.46 -4.88
CA TRP A 33 -5.52 -3.90 -4.74
C TRP A 33 -6.87 -4.19 -4.10
N ARG A 34 -7.17 -3.63 -2.92
CA ARG A 34 -8.40 -3.90 -2.17
C ARG A 34 -9.67 -3.66 -3.01
N LYS A 35 -9.69 -2.56 -3.77
CA LYS A 35 -10.82 -2.13 -4.59
C LYS A 35 -10.80 -2.63 -6.04
N ARG A 36 -9.82 -3.46 -6.43
CA ARG A 36 -9.63 -3.92 -7.82
C ARG A 36 -10.89 -4.56 -8.47
N CYS A 37 -11.78 -5.14 -7.67
CA CYS A 37 -13.01 -5.77 -8.15
C CYS A 37 -14.24 -4.85 -8.10
N GLU A 38 -14.13 -3.65 -7.49
CA GLU A 38 -15.24 -2.72 -7.34
C GLU A 38 -15.55 -1.97 -8.65
N SER A 39 -14.54 -1.69 -9.47
CA SER A 39 -14.72 -1.03 -10.76
C SER A 39 -13.57 -1.30 -11.73
N LYS A 40 -13.84 -1.12 -13.04
CA LYS A 40 -12.79 -1.15 -14.07
C LYS A 40 -11.70 -0.11 -13.83
N GLY A 41 -12.04 1.05 -13.26
CA GLY A 41 -11.08 2.10 -12.94
C GLY A 41 -10.04 1.64 -11.92
N TRP A 42 -10.48 0.94 -10.87
CA TRP A 42 -9.57 0.38 -9.87
C TRP A 42 -8.71 -0.76 -10.43
N ALA A 43 -9.27 -1.64 -11.27
CA ALA A 43 -8.50 -2.67 -11.95
C ALA A 43 -7.39 -2.08 -12.85
N LEU A 44 -7.71 -1.00 -13.59
CA LEU A 44 -6.74 -0.27 -14.41
C LEU A 44 -5.68 0.42 -13.57
N LEU A 45 -6.06 1.10 -12.48
CA LEU A 45 -5.11 1.75 -11.59
C LEU A 45 -4.13 0.72 -10.97
N ARG A 46 -4.64 -0.43 -10.50
CA ARG A 46 -3.81 -1.53 -10.01
C ARG A 46 -2.80 -1.99 -11.07
N ALA A 47 -3.27 -2.23 -12.30
CA ALA A 47 -2.40 -2.67 -13.39
C ALA A 47 -1.35 -1.60 -13.77
N LEU A 48 -1.72 -0.31 -13.76
CA LEU A 48 -0.81 0.79 -14.01
C LEU A 48 0.28 0.86 -12.95
N ILE A 49 -0.09 0.76 -11.66
CA ILE A 49 0.88 0.78 -10.56
C ILE A 49 1.81 -0.44 -10.65
N ASP A 50 1.29 -1.66 -10.82
CA ASP A 50 2.12 -2.86 -11.00
C ASP A 50 3.08 -2.73 -12.20
N THR A 51 2.66 -2.05 -13.28
CA THR A 51 3.52 -1.77 -14.44
C THR A 51 4.62 -0.75 -14.12
N LEU A 52 4.31 0.30 -13.36
CA LEU A 52 5.32 1.28 -12.90
C LEU A 52 6.37 0.61 -12.00
N PHE A 53 5.96 -0.38 -11.21
CA PHE A 53 6.82 -1.20 -10.36
C PHE A 53 7.13 -2.57 -10.97
N PHE A 54 7.39 -2.64 -12.28
CA PHE A 54 7.57 -3.91 -13.01
C PHE A 54 8.67 -4.84 -12.45
N TRP A 55 9.60 -4.33 -11.64
CA TRP A 55 10.64 -5.12 -10.97
C TRP A 55 10.19 -5.74 -9.63
N GLN A 56 8.93 -5.52 -9.23
CA GLN A 56 8.33 -6.08 -8.03
C GLN A 56 7.13 -6.94 -8.41
N ASP A 57 7.23 -8.25 -8.17
CA ASP A 57 6.14 -9.17 -8.47
C ASP A 57 4.89 -8.87 -7.65
N ASN A 58 3.78 -8.59 -8.32
CA ASN A 58 2.49 -8.26 -7.70
C ASN A 58 2.58 -7.14 -6.64
N HIS A 59 3.27 -6.04 -6.96
CA HIS A 59 3.48 -4.89 -6.08
C HIS A 59 2.25 -4.50 -5.24
N CYS A 60 1.10 -4.27 -5.89
CA CYS A 60 -0.13 -3.84 -5.19
C CYS A 60 -0.64 -4.89 -4.19
N ARG A 61 -0.51 -6.18 -4.52
CA ARG A 61 -0.87 -7.27 -3.61
C ARG A 61 0.03 -7.28 -2.39
N SER A 62 1.33 -7.18 -2.58
CA SER A 62 2.30 -7.18 -1.49
C SER A 62 2.15 -5.95 -0.59
N ALA A 63 1.76 -4.80 -1.15
CA ALA A 63 1.38 -3.62 -0.38
C ALA A 63 0.17 -3.93 0.51
N TRP A 64 -0.91 -4.46 -0.06
CA TRP A 64 -2.10 -4.84 0.72
C TRP A 64 -1.82 -5.89 1.81
N GLU A 65 -1.01 -6.90 1.53
CA GLU A 65 -0.58 -7.89 2.53
C GLU A 65 0.29 -7.25 3.63
N SER A 66 1.11 -6.25 3.29
CA SER A 66 1.90 -5.51 4.28
C SER A 66 1.03 -4.68 5.21
N GLU A 67 0.02 -3.98 4.67
CA GLU A 67 -0.95 -3.21 5.46
C GLU A 67 -1.76 -4.13 6.37
N LYS A 68 -2.27 -5.24 5.82
CA LYS A 68 -3.04 -6.25 6.56
C LYS A 68 -2.26 -6.81 7.75
N ASN A 69 -0.95 -7.01 7.60
CA ASN A 69 -0.07 -7.51 8.66
C ASN A 69 0.60 -6.38 9.48
N ARG A 70 0.21 -5.11 9.25
CA ARG A 70 0.73 -3.92 9.93
C ARG A 70 2.27 -3.83 9.89
N LEU A 71 2.89 -4.19 8.76
CA LEU A 71 4.35 -4.27 8.64
C LEU A 71 5.05 -2.91 8.64
N GLN A 72 4.31 -1.82 8.42
CA GLN A 72 4.77 -0.45 8.62
C GLN A 72 4.69 -0.01 10.09
N CYS A 73 3.85 -0.64 10.92
CA CYS A 73 3.84 -0.36 12.35
C CYS A 73 5.11 -0.88 13.06
N PRO A 74 5.47 -0.29 14.21
CA PRO A 74 6.44 -0.88 15.13
C PRO A 74 6.10 -2.34 15.42
N PRO A 75 7.09 -3.25 15.47
CA PRO A 75 6.84 -4.68 15.72
C PRO A 75 6.03 -4.98 16.99
N GLU A 76 6.11 -4.12 18.00
CA GLU A 76 5.40 -4.21 19.27
C GLU A 76 3.89 -3.98 19.15
N LEU A 77 3.44 -3.35 18.06
CA LEU A 77 2.04 -3.00 17.79
C LEU A 77 1.38 -3.90 16.72
N ARG A 78 2.09 -4.91 16.22
CA ARG A 78 1.53 -5.84 15.22
C ARG A 78 0.73 -6.93 15.94
N GLU A 79 -0.49 -7.15 15.50
CA GLU A 79 -1.32 -8.24 16.02
C GLU A 79 -0.73 -9.59 15.58
N GLY A 80 -0.64 -10.56 16.51
CA GLY A 80 -0.07 -11.89 16.25
C GLY A 80 1.28 -12.19 16.90
N LYS A 81 1.45 -11.82 18.18
CA LYS A 81 2.29 -12.61 19.10
C LYS A 81 1.40 -13.46 19.97
#